data_AF-V7EFP4-F1
#
_entry.id   AF-V7EFP4-F1
#
_cell.length_a   1.000
_cell.length_b   1.000
_cell.length_c   1.000
_cell.angle_alpha   90.00
_cell.angle_beta   90.00
_cell.angle_gamma   90.00
#
_symmetry.space_group_name_H-M   'P 1'
#
loop_
_entity.id
_entity.type
_entity.pdbx_description
1 polymer ?
#
loop_
_entity_poly.entity_id
_entity_poly.type
_entity_poly.pdbx_seq_one_letter_code
_entity_poly.pdbx_strand_id
1 'polypeptide(L)'
;MSGDTPTSQSTSLGYMRRSPAGLLLTALTLLAAFIWFFPVYWAIVTSLRTDQATVKEFGLWPSDPTVENFVFAIVNSRLPTWYFNSTVTSVGTTVLVVLMSACTGYAISQLRFPGRLV
;
A
#
# COMPACT_ATOMS: atom_id res chain seq x y z
N MET A 1 -46.41 33.91 14.93
CA MET A 1 -46.63 32.61 14.28
C MET A 1 -46.53 32.82 12.77
N SER A 2 -45.35 32.55 12.23
CA SER A 2 -44.89 32.59 10.82
C SER A 2 -43.42 32.14 10.95
N GLY A 3 -42.86 31.13 10.28
CA GLY A 3 -43.12 30.65 8.91
C GLY A 3 -42.52 31.66 7.92
N ASP A 4 -41.54 31.40 7.05
CA ASP A 4 -40.73 30.20 6.72
C ASP A 4 -39.48 30.68 5.93
N THR A 5 -38.37 29.98 5.71
CA THR A 5 -37.82 28.61 6.00
C THR A 5 -36.27 28.73 6.05
N PRO A 6 -35.46 27.72 6.46
CA PRO A 6 -34.01 27.77 6.22
C PRO A 6 -33.72 27.72 4.72
N THR A 7 -33.07 28.76 4.19
CA THR A 7 -32.70 28.86 2.79
C THR A 7 -31.77 27.72 2.41
N SER A 8 -32.23 26.87 1.48
CA SER A 8 -31.49 25.69 1.03
C SER A 8 -30.14 26.09 0.47
N GLN A 9 -29.06 25.73 1.15
CA GLN A 9 -27.73 25.74 0.56
C GLN A 9 -27.75 24.74 -0.60
N SER A 10 -27.70 25.26 -1.82
CA SER A 10 -27.54 24.46 -3.02
C SER A 10 -26.13 23.89 -3.02
N THR A 11 -25.95 22.75 -2.36
CA THR A 11 -24.79 21.89 -2.53
C THR A 11 -24.68 21.61 -4.02
N SER A 12 -23.76 22.31 -4.69
CA SER A 12 -23.45 22.09 -6.08
C SER A 12 -22.77 20.72 -6.17
N LEU A 13 -23.59 19.68 -6.28
CA LEU A 13 -23.19 18.36 -6.75
C LEU A 13 -22.64 18.58 -8.15
N GLY A 14 -21.34 18.87 -8.19
CA GLY A 14 -20.57 19.09 -9.41
C GLY A 14 -20.66 17.81 -10.23
N TYR A 15 -21.65 17.78 -11.12
CA TYR A 15 -21.84 16.70 -12.06
C TYR A 15 -20.49 16.41 -12.69
N MET A 16 -19.98 15.20 -12.47
CA MET A 16 -18.73 14.72 -13.06
C MET A 16 -18.93 14.61 -14.57
N ARG A 17 -18.89 15.75 -15.25
CA ARG A 17 -18.86 15.87 -16.69
C ARG A 17 -17.59 15.15 -17.11
N ARG A 18 -17.73 13.91 -17.58
CA ARG A 18 -16.62 13.05 -18.05
C ARG A 18 -15.96 13.77 -19.23
N SER A 19 -15.01 14.64 -18.92
CA SER A 19 -14.20 15.30 -19.92
C SER A 19 -13.34 14.25 -20.60
N PRO A 20 -13.03 14.40 -21.90
CA PRO A 20 -12.11 13.49 -22.58
C PRO A 20 -10.74 13.46 -21.87
N ALA A 21 -10.33 14.57 -21.26
CA ALA A 21 -9.16 14.65 -20.39
C ALA A 21 -9.25 13.75 -19.15
N GLY A 22 -10.40 13.70 -18.45
CA GLY A 22 -10.59 12.80 -17.31
C GLY A 22 -10.57 11.31 -17.69
N LEU A 23 -11.10 10.97 -18.87
CA LEU A 23 -11.07 9.62 -19.40
C LEU A 23 -9.64 9.22 -19.84
N LEU A 24 -8.89 10.14 -20.46
CA LEU A 24 -7.47 9.96 -20.79
C LEU A 24 -6.61 9.77 -19.53
N LEU A 25 -6.82 10.58 -18.49
CA LEU A 25 -6.12 10.44 -17.20
C LEU A 25 -6.42 9.08 -16.55
N THR A 26 -7.69 8.65 -16.55
CA THR A 26 -8.08 7.34 -16.01
C THR A 26 -7.40 6.20 -16.77
N ALA A 27 -7.37 6.27 -18.11
CA ALA A 27 -6.68 5.28 -18.95
C ALA A 27 -5.17 5.25 -18.70
N LEU A 28 -4.54 6.42 -18.52
CA LEU A 28 -3.12 6.52 -18.18
C LEU A 28 -2.81 5.93 -16.79
N THR A 29 -3.65 6.19 -15.79
CA THR A 29 -3.52 5.58 -14.46
C THR A 29 -3.66 4.06 -14.51
N LEU A 30 -4.62 3.53 -15.28
CA LEU A 30 -4.77 2.09 -15.48
C LEU A 30 -3.54 1.48 -16.17
N LEU A 31 -3.03 2.11 -17.24
CA LEU A 31 -1.82 1.65 -17.93
C LEU A 31 -0.60 1.63 -16.99
N ALA A 32 -0.41 2.70 -16.21
CA ALA A 32 0.65 2.78 -15.20
C ALA A 32 0.51 1.67 -14.14
N ALA A 33 -0.72 1.40 -13.67
CA ALA A 33 -0.99 0.32 -12.73
C ALA A 33 -0.66 -1.07 -13.31
N PHE A 34 -1.00 -1.34 -14.57
CA PHE A 34 -0.64 -2.59 -15.25
C PHE A 34 0.88 -2.76 -15.40
N ILE A 35 1.59 -1.70 -15.80
CA ILE A 35 3.07 -1.72 -15.90
C ILE A 35 3.70 -1.98 -14.53
N TRP A 36 3.17 -1.36 -13.47
CA TRP A 36 3.65 -1.54 -12.10
C TRP A 36 3.32 -2.92 -11.51
N PHE A 37 2.22 -3.55 -11.97
CA PHE A 37 1.85 -4.91 -11.57
C PHE A 37 2.66 -6.00 -12.29
N PHE A 38 3.20 -5.73 -13.47
CA PHE A 38 4.02 -6.69 -14.23
C PHE A 38 5.17 -7.34 -13.42
N PRO A 39 6.04 -6.60 -12.70
CA PRO A 39 7.08 -7.23 -11.87
C PRO A 39 6.51 -8.06 -10.72
N VAL A 40 5.32 -7.73 -10.19
CA VAL A 40 4.64 -8.52 -9.15
C VAL A 40 4.13 -9.84 -9.73
N TYR A 41 3.48 -9.80 -10.90
CA TYR A 41 3.10 -10.99 -11.65
C TYR A 41 4.31 -11.88 -11.95
N TRP A 42 5.40 -11.29 -12.45
CA TRP A 42 6.63 -12.01 -12.75
C TRP A 42 7.22 -12.68 -11.50
N ALA A 43 7.30 -11.96 -10.38
CA ALA A 43 7.77 -12.50 -9.10
C ALA A 43 6.94 -13.71 -8.65
N ILE A 44 5.60 -13.63 -8.75
CA ILE A 44 4.70 -14.76 -8.43
C ILE A 44 4.99 -15.96 -9.35
N VAL A 45 5.06 -15.76 -10.67
CA VAL A 45 5.35 -16.83 -11.63
C VAL A 45 6.72 -17.47 -11.37
N THR A 46 7.75 -16.68 -11.04
CA THR A 46 9.07 -17.23 -10.67
C THR A 46 9.05 -17.98 -9.35
N SER A 47 8.27 -17.54 -8.36
CA SER A 47 8.20 -18.19 -7.04
C SER A 47 7.54 -19.57 -7.05
N LEU A 48 6.74 -19.86 -8.07
CA LEU A 48 6.04 -21.14 -8.28
C LEU A 48 6.83 -22.15 -9.12
N ARG A 49 8.03 -21.78 -9.60
CA ARG A 49 8.90 -22.66 -10.41
C ARG A 49 9.91 -23.39 -9.53
N THR A 50 10.22 -24.62 -9.93
CA THR A 50 11.30 -25.42 -9.35
C THR A 50 12.68 -24.81 -9.66
N ASP A 51 13.66 -25.04 -8.78
CA ASP A 51 15.02 -24.51 -8.95
C ASP A 51 15.68 -24.97 -10.27
N GLN A 52 15.34 -26.17 -10.74
CA GLN A 52 15.86 -26.73 -11.99
C GLN A 52 15.21 -26.13 -13.25
N ALA A 53 13.96 -25.66 -13.18
CA ALA A 53 13.27 -25.03 -14.31
C ALA A 53 13.67 -23.55 -14.50
N THR A 54 14.01 -22.86 -13.40
CA THR A 54 14.35 -21.42 -13.38
C THR A 54 15.51 -21.05 -14.30
N VAL A 55 16.47 -21.95 -14.52
CA VAL A 55 17.64 -21.72 -15.39
C VAL A 55 17.37 -22.09 -16.86
N LYS A 56 16.33 -22.89 -17.14
CA LYS A 56 16.18 -23.59 -18.42
C LYS A 56 14.99 -23.13 -19.27
N GLU A 57 13.92 -22.58 -18.68
CA GLU A 57 12.69 -22.25 -19.40
C GLU A 57 12.26 -20.77 -19.25
N PHE A 58 12.56 -19.96 -20.26
CA PHE A 58 12.10 -18.56 -20.38
C PHE A 58 10.66 -18.43 -20.92
N GLY A 59 9.72 -19.23 -20.40
CA GLY A 59 8.30 -19.09 -20.70
C GLY A 59 7.61 -17.98 -19.88
N LEU A 60 6.49 -17.43 -20.37
CA LEU A 60 5.58 -16.55 -19.60
C LEU A 60 4.61 -17.31 -18.67
N TRP A 61 4.58 -18.63 -18.81
CA TRP A 61 3.76 -19.57 -18.03
C TRP A 61 4.68 -20.57 -17.30
N PRO A 62 4.37 -21.03 -16.07
CA PRO A 62 5.11 -22.11 -15.44
C PRO A 62 4.64 -23.47 -15.99
N SER A 63 5.58 -24.28 -16.48
CA SER A 63 5.31 -25.64 -17.00
C SER A 63 4.85 -26.59 -15.90
N ASP A 64 5.51 -26.53 -14.74
CA ASP A 64 5.20 -27.30 -13.53
C ASP A 64 5.09 -26.36 -12.31
N PRO A 65 3.88 -25.92 -11.92
CA PRO A 65 3.69 -25.10 -10.73
C PRO A 65 3.79 -25.96 -9.45
N THR A 66 4.82 -25.75 -8.63
CA THR A 66 5.05 -26.52 -7.40
C THR A 66 5.06 -25.65 -6.15
N VAL A 67 4.40 -26.10 -5.08
CA VAL A 67 4.41 -25.44 -3.76
C VAL A 67 5.51 -25.96 -2.82
N GLU A 68 6.23 -27.00 -3.22
CA GLU A 68 7.26 -27.67 -2.41
C GLU A 68 8.41 -26.72 -2.05
N ASN A 69 8.81 -25.83 -2.97
CA ASN A 69 9.78 -24.77 -2.71
C ASN A 69 9.38 -23.85 -1.54
N PHE A 70 8.09 -23.51 -1.39
CA PHE A 70 7.61 -22.70 -0.26
C PHE A 70 7.70 -23.47 1.05
N VAL A 71 7.29 -24.74 1.06
CA VAL A 71 7.37 -25.61 2.25
C VAL A 71 8.83 -25.82 2.66
N PHE A 72 9.70 -26.12 1.71
CA PHE A 72 11.14 -26.26 1.96
C PHE A 72 11.76 -24.97 2.51
N ALA A 73 11.44 -23.82 1.90
CA ALA A 73 11.92 -22.52 2.36
C ALA A 73 11.44 -22.17 3.78
N ILE A 74 10.19 -22.49 4.14
CA ILE A 74 9.65 -22.21 5.48
C ILE A 74 10.21 -23.16 6.54
N VAL A 75 10.39 -24.45 6.22
CA VAL A 75 10.79 -25.48 7.19
C VAL A 75 12.31 -25.61 7.34
N ASN A 76 13.08 -25.50 6.24
CA ASN A 76 14.53 -25.74 6.24
C ASN A 76 15.38 -24.46 6.22
N SER A 77 14.78 -23.27 6.06
CA SER A 77 15.51 -21.99 6.10
C SER A 77 15.28 -21.21 7.38
N ARG A 78 16.14 -20.23 7.64
CA ARG A 78 16.01 -19.27 8.76
C ARG A 78 14.99 -18.16 8.48
N LEU A 79 14.23 -18.26 7.39
CA LEU A 79 13.19 -17.30 7.01
C LEU A 79 12.21 -16.97 8.15
N PRO A 80 11.63 -17.94 8.89
CA PRO A 80 10.70 -17.62 9.98
C PRO A 80 11.33 -16.71 11.06
N THR A 81 12.61 -16.94 11.40
CA THR A 81 13.35 -16.13 12.37
C THR A 81 13.62 -14.72 11.85
N TRP A 82 14.00 -14.57 10.57
CA TRP A 82 14.24 -13.26 9.97
C TRP A 82 12.95 -12.44 9.82
N TYR A 83 11.83 -13.07 9.44
CA TYR A 83 10.52 -12.44 9.45
C TYR A 83 10.10 -12.04 10.87
N PHE A 84 10.24 -12.92 11.86
CA PHE A 84 9.91 -12.60 13.25
C PHE A 84 10.72 -11.40 13.78
N ASN A 85 12.04 -11.40 13.60
CA ASN A 85 12.91 -10.29 14.02
C ASN A 85 12.52 -8.97 13.33
N SER A 86 12.16 -9.02 12.04
CA SER A 86 11.72 -7.86 11.27
C SER A 86 10.37 -7.33 11.78
N THR A 87 9.41 -8.21 12.06
CA THR A 87 8.10 -7.85 12.63
C THR A 87 8.22 -7.25 14.03
N VAL A 88 9.03 -7.84 14.91
CA VAL A 88 9.27 -7.29 16.26
C VAL A 88 9.90 -5.89 16.17
N THR A 89 10.88 -5.72 15.27
CA THR A 89 11.57 -4.43 15.08
C THR A 89 10.66 -3.37 14.47
N SER A 90 9.85 -3.72 13.46
CA SER A 90 8.96 -2.77 12.79
C SER A 90 7.77 -2.37 13.68
N VAL A 91 7.19 -3.30 14.43
CA VAL A 91 6.13 -2.99 15.41
C VAL A 91 6.68 -2.16 16.56
N GLY A 92 7.83 -2.54 17.12
CA GLY A 92 8.49 -1.81 18.21
C GLY A 92 8.83 -0.36 17.83
N THR A 93 9.43 -0.14 16.65
CA THR A 93 9.71 1.21 16.15
C THR A 93 8.43 2.00 15.84
N THR A 94 7.41 1.37 15.23
CA THR A 94 6.12 2.03 14.95
C THR A 94 5.45 2.53 16.23
N VAL A 95 5.36 1.69 17.28
CA VAL A 95 4.76 2.08 18.56
C VAL A 95 5.53 3.23 19.20
N LEU A 96 6.87 3.14 19.23
CA LEU A 96 7.71 4.18 19.83
C LEU A 96 7.58 5.52 19.09
N VAL A 97 7.64 5.50 17.76
CA VAL A 97 7.46 6.69 16.91
C VAL A 97 6.07 7.29 17.10
N VAL A 98 5.00 6.49 17.05
CA VAL A 98 3.62 6.98 17.26
C VAL A 98 3.46 7.64 18.63
N LEU A 99 4.00 7.05 19.70
CA LEU A 99 3.96 7.66 21.03
C LEU A 99 4.73 8.99 21.10
N MET A 100 5.94 9.05 20.53
CA MET A 100 6.72 10.30 20.50
C MET A 100 6.06 11.38 19.64
N SER A 101 5.55 11.03 18.46
CA SER A 101 4.80 11.92 17.58
C SER A 101 3.51 12.42 18.22
N ALA A 102 2.77 11.58 18.95
CA ALA A 102 1.58 11.98 19.70
C ALA A 102 1.91 12.96 20.83
N CYS A 103 2.94 12.67 21.64
CA CYS A 103 3.42 13.58 22.69
C CYS A 103 3.89 14.93 22.11
N THR A 104 4.64 14.90 21.00
CA THR A 104 5.14 16.11 20.32
C THR A 104 3.99 16.92 19.70
N GLY A 105 3.05 16.26 19.01
CA GLY A 105 1.87 16.90 18.45
C GLY A 105 0.97 17.53 19.52
N TYR A 106 0.76 16.84 20.64
CA TYR A 106 0.05 17.38 21.80
C TYR A 106 0.77 18.60 22.40
N ALA A 107 2.10 18.53 22.55
CA ALA A 107 2.89 19.66 23.05
C ALA A 107 2.80 20.88 22.13
N ILE A 108 2.96 20.71 20.82
CA ILE A 108 2.86 21.81 19.84
C ILE A 108 1.44 22.40 19.80
N SER A 109 0.42 21.54 19.79
CA SER A 109 -0.97 21.96 19.62
C SER A 109 -1.54 22.61 20.89
N GLN A 110 -1.39 21.96 22.05
CA GLN A 110 -2.09 22.33 23.29
C GLN A 110 -1.26 23.12 24.29
N LEU A 111 0.07 22.95 24.36
CA LEU A 111 0.90 23.75 25.26
C LEU A 111 1.14 25.15 24.68
N ARG A 112 1.24 26.14 25.58
CA ARG A 112 1.67 27.51 25.26
C ARG A 112 3.12 27.65 25.69
N PHE A 113 4.03 27.66 24.72
CA PHE A 113 5.47 27.80 24.94
C PHE A 113 5.98 29.12 24.32
N PRO A 114 6.97 29.79 24.95
CA PRO A 114 7.62 30.95 24.35
C PRO A 114 8.36 30.53 23.07
N GLY A 115 7.99 31.11 21.93
CA GLY A 115 8.49 30.72 20.61
C GLY A 115 7.44 30.10 19.66
N ARG A 116 6.18 29.93 20.11
CA ARG A 116 5.06 29.58 19.22
C ARG A 116 4.74 30.72 18.27
N LEU A 117 5.38 30.73 17.10
CA LEU A 117 4.90 31.50 15.94
C LEU A 117 3.54 30.94 15.52
N VAL A 118 2.61 31.85 15.19
CA VAL A 118 1.21 31.57 14.84
C VAL A 118 1.12 30.89 13.48
#